data_AF-A0A5E4WXM2-F1
#
_entry.id   AF-A0A5E4WXM2-F1
#
_cell.length_a   1.000
_cell.length_b   1.000
_cell.length_c   1.000
_cell.angle_alpha   90.00
_cell.angle_beta   90.00
_cell.angle_gamma   90.00
#
_symmetry.space_group_name_H-M   'P 1'
#
loop_
_entity.id
_entity.type
_entity.pdbx_description
1 polymer ?
#
loop_
_entity_poly.entity_id
_entity_poly.type
_entity_poly.pdbx_seq_one_letter_code
_entity_poly.pdbx_strand_id
1 'polypeptide(L)' 'MKPETRLRYAQRMAPVLEWLPNSGLEPADFPMFEQYLNDPRSTPAAQLQTRICLPVK' A
#
# COMPACT_ATOMS: atom_id res chain seq x y z
N MET A 1 -4.38 15.67 4.25
CA MET A 1 -4.07 14.51 5.12
C MET A 1 -3.40 15.01 6.40
N LYS A 2 -3.81 14.53 7.59
CA LYS A 2 -3.18 14.89 8.86
C LYS A 2 -1.73 14.34 8.91
N PRO A 3 -0.77 15.01 9.56
CA PRO A 3 0.64 14.57 9.59
C PRO A 3 0.82 13.11 10.06
N GLU A 4 0.10 12.71 11.11
CA GLU A 4 0.12 11.34 11.64
C GLU A 4 -0.29 10.28 10.62
N THR A 5 -1.24 10.62 9.74
CA THR A 5 -1.70 9.72 8.69
C THR A 5 -0.62 9.51 7.62
N ARG A 6 0.19 10.53 7.31
CA ARG A 6 1.31 10.40 6.37
C ARG A 6 2.38 9.46 6.89
N LEU A 7 2.71 9.55 8.19
CA LEU A 7 3.71 8.68 8.80
C LEU A 7 3.25 7.21 8.80
N ARG A 8 1.99 6.96 9.17
CA ARG A 8 1.40 5.61 9.11
C ARG A 8 1.37 5.06 7.68
N TYR A 9 1.12 5.91 6.68
CA TYR A 9 1.12 5.49 5.28
C TYR A 9 2.53 5.11 4.80
N ALA A 10 3.54 5.92 5.13
CA ALA A 10 4.94 5.61 4.80
C ALA A 10 5.40 4.28 5.40
N GLN A 11 5.04 4.01 6.66
CA GLN A 11 5.35 2.74 7.33
C GLN A 11 4.76 1.52 6.63
N ARG A 12 3.53 1.62 6.08
CA ARG A 12 2.88 0.53 5.34
C ARG A 12 3.57 0.24 3.99
N MET A 13 4.26 1.22 3.41
CA MET A 13 4.96 1.09 2.12
C MET A 13 6.35 0.48 2.25
N ALA A 14 6.95 0.50 3.45
CA ALA A 14 8.33 0.05 3.67
C ALA A 14 8.64 -1.36 3.10
N PRO A 15 7.77 -2.38 3.26
CA PRO A 15 8.05 -3.71 2.70
C PRO A 15 8.12 -3.73 1.18
N VAL A 16 7.29 -2.93 0.49
CA VAL A 16 7.29 -2.85 -0.98
C VAL A 16 8.58 -2.17 -1.47
N LEU A 17 9.02 -1.11 -0.77
CA LEU A 17 10.25 -0.38 -1.10
C LEU A 17 11.50 -1.22 -0.84
N GLU A 18 11.49 -2.09 0.16
CA GLU A 18 12.59 -3.03 0.43
C GLU A 18 12.63 -4.19 -0.57
N TRP A 19 11.46 -4.69 -0.96
CA TRP A 19 11.35 -5.81 -1.91
C TRP A 19 11.71 -5.40 -3.35
N LEU A 20 11.25 -4.23 -3.81
CA LEU A 20 11.35 -3.83 -5.22
C LEU A 20 12.80 -3.89 -5.78
N PRO A 21 13.83 -3.32 -5.14
CA PRO A 21 15.20 -3.39 -5.66
C PRO A 21 15.75 -4.82 -5.80
N ASN A 22 15.27 -5.73 -4.96
CA ASN A 22 15.69 -7.13 -4.92
C ASN A 22 14.86 -8.02 -5.87
N SER A 23 13.75 -7.52 -6.39
CA SER A 23 12.82 -8.29 -7.23
C SER A 23 13.27 -8.46 -8.67
N GLY A 24 14.21 -7.62 -9.15
CA GLY A 24 14.59 -7.55 -10.56
C GLY A 24 13.52 -6.95 -11.47
N LEU A 25 12.42 -6.41 -10.90
CA LEU A 25 11.31 -5.82 -11.63
C LEU A 25 11.43 -4.29 -11.63
N GLU A 26 11.01 -3.68 -12.73
CA GLU A 26 10.90 -2.23 -12.84
C GLU A 26 9.48 -1.76 -12.55
N PRO A 27 9.28 -0.66 -11.80
CA PRO A 27 7.97 -0.03 -11.68
C PRO A 27 7.40 0.34 -13.05
N ALA A 28 6.12 0.05 -13.26
CA ALA A 28 5.42 0.53 -14.45
C ALA A 28 5.12 2.03 -14.33
N ASP A 29 4.86 2.66 -15.47
CA ASP A 29 4.35 4.04 -15.54
C ASP A 29 2.85 4.07 -15.20
N PHE A 30 2.52 3.63 -13.98
CA PHE A 30 1.16 3.63 -13.45
C PHE A 30 1.21 3.89 -11.94
N PRO A 31 0.29 4.70 -11.39
CA PRO A 31 0.30 5.03 -9.98
C PRO A 31 0.09 3.78 -9.11
N MET A 32 0.76 3.73 -7.96
CA MET A 32 0.39 2.80 -6.91
C MET A 32 -1.05 3.02 -6.48
N PHE A 33 -1.73 1.93 -6.14
CA PHE A 33 -3.11 1.99 -5.68
C PHE A 33 -3.36 1.02 -4.53
N GLU A 34 -4.45 1.24 -3.82
CA GLU A 34 -4.90 0.41 -2.72
C GLU A 34 -6.17 -0.33 -3.10
N GLN A 35 -6.26 -1.60 -2.73
CA GLN A 35 -7.48 -2.39 -2.85
C GLN A 35 -7.97 -2.75 -1.46
N TYR A 36 -9.18 -2.30 -1.11
CA TYR A 36 -9.87 -2.75 0.10
C TYR A 36 -10.36 -4.18 -0.10
N LEU A 37 -9.89 -5.10 0.75
CA LEU A 37 -10.28 -6.50 0.70
C LEU A 37 -11.58 -6.76 1.47
N ASN A 38 -12.01 -5.81 2.29
CA ASN A 38 -13.26 -5.82 3.04
C ASN A 38 -13.97 -4.46 2.99
N ASP A 39 -15.28 -4.45 3.23
CA ASP A 39 -16.07 -3.23 3.20
C ASP A 39 -15.74 -2.34 4.41
N PRO A 40 -15.21 -1.13 4.20
CA PRO A 40 -14.86 -0.21 5.29
C PRO A 40 -16.07 0.37 6.03
N ARG A 41 -17.28 0.23 5.50
CA ARG A 41 -18.49 0.68 6.18
C ARG A 41 -18.97 -0.31 7.23
N SER A 42 -18.66 -1.59 7.08
CA SER A 42 -19.11 -2.65 7.98
C SER A 42 -17.99 -3.30 8.79
N THR A 43 -16.72 -3.06 8.45
CA THR A 43 -15.57 -3.69 9.11
C THR A 43 -14.91 -2.73 10.10
N PRO A 44 -14.68 -3.14 11.36
CA PRO A 44 -13.92 -2.33 12.32
C PRO A 44 -12.52 -1.99 11.80
N ALA A 45 -12.02 -0.79 12.12
CA ALA A 45 -10.74 -0.30 11.60
C ALA A 45 -9.54 -1.22 11.91
N ALA A 46 -9.56 -1.93 13.05
CA ALA A 46 -8.49 -2.88 13.41
C ALA A 46 -8.51 -4.18 12.57
N GLN A 47 -9.62 -4.47 11.89
CA GLN A 47 -9.80 -5.63 11.03
C GLN A 47 -9.80 -5.26 9.54
N LEU A 48 -9.70 -3.96 9.22
CA LEU A 48 -9.63 -3.50 7.84
C LEU A 48 -8.38 -4.06 7.15
N GLN A 49 -8.61 -4.69 6.00
CA GLN A 49 -7.56 -5.27 5.19
C GLN A 49 -7.47 -4.51 3.88
N THR A 50 -6.28 -3.96 3.63
CA THR A 50 -6.00 -3.20 2.42
C THR A 50 -4.74 -3.78 1.78
N ARG A 51 -4.86 -4.19 0.51
CA ARG A 51 -3.72 -4.58 -0.31
C ARG A 51 -3.11 -3.34 -0.94
N ILE A 52 -1.79 -3.24 -0.86
CA ILE A 52 -1.00 -2.20 -1.53
C ILE A 52 -0.48 -2.80 -2.84
N CYS A 53 -0.74 -2.12 -3.95
CA CYS A 53 -0.36 -2.57 -5.28
C CYS A 53 0.67 -1.62 -5.88
N LEU A 54 1.84 -2.16 -6.25
CA LEU A 54 2.83 -1.52 -7.10
C LEU A 54 2.79 -2.18 -8.49
N PRO A 55 2.32 -1.48 -9.53
CA PRO A 55 2.44 -1.93 -10.90
C PRO A 55 3.90 -2.07 -11.31
N VAL A 56 4.23 -3.16 -12.02
CA VAL A 56 5.56 -3.45 -12.57
C VAL A 56 5.45 -3.70 -14.08
N LYS A 57 6.53 -3.47 -14.83
CA LYS A 57 6.57 -3.65 -16.29
C LYS A 57 6.61 -5.12 -16.70
#